data_AF-A0A7X6UUG4-F1
#
_entry.id   AF-A0A7X6UUG4-F1
#
_cell.length_a   1.000
_cell.length_b   1.000
_cell.length_c   1.000
_cell.angle_alpha   90.00
_cell.angle_beta   90.00
_cell.angle_gamma   90.00
#
_symmetry.space_group_name_H-M   'P 1'
#
loop_
_entity.id
_entity.type
_entity.pdbx_description
1 polymer ?
#
loop_
_entity_poly.entity_id
_entity_poly.type
_entity_poly.pdbx_seq_one_letter_code
_entity_poly.pdbx_strand_id
1 'polypeptide(L)' 'MRVLNFGSINIDHVYAVDHFVRPGETIASSAYQVFAGGKGFNQTVALARAGATVA' A
#
# COMPACT_ATOMS: atom_id res chain seq x y z
N MET A 1 -18.29 -8.68 -17.69
CA MET A 1 -17.73 -9.76 -16.84
C MET A 1 -17.36 -9.15 -15.50
N ARG A 2 -17.69 -9.81 -14.38
CA ARG A 2 -17.39 -9.31 -13.02
C ARG A 2 -16.19 -10.07 -12.45
N VAL A 3 -15.24 -9.37 -11.86
CA VAL A 3 -14.06 -9.96 -11.20
C VAL A 3 -14.30 -9.95 -9.69
N LEU A 4 -14.18 -11.10 -9.04
CA LEU A 4 -14.12 -11.19 -7.58
C LEU A 4 -12.64 -11.15 -7.18
N ASN A 5 -12.24 -10.18 -6.35
CA ASN A 5 -10.87 -10.13 -5.85
C ASN A 5 -10.84 -10.29 -4.33
N PHE A 6 -10.34 -11.44 -3.87
CA PHE A 6 -10.20 -11.76 -2.46
C PHE A 6 -8.72 -11.66 -2.05
N GLY A 7 -8.41 -10.76 -1.12
CA GLY A 7 -7.05 -10.57 -0.67
C GLY A 7 -6.93 -9.60 0.50
N SER A 8 -5.69 -9.27 0.87
CA SER A 8 -5.39 -8.43 2.02
C SER A 8 -5.76 -6.96 1.81
N ILE A 9 -6.12 -6.30 2.91
CA ILE A 9 -6.24 -4.86 3.05
C ILE A 9 -5.41 -4.43 4.26
N ASN A 10 -4.62 -3.37 4.09
CA ASN A 10 -3.73 -2.85 5.12
C ASN A 10 -3.88 -1.33 5.25
N ILE A 11 -3.40 -0.81 6.38
CA ILE A 11 -3.05 0.60 6.55
C ILE A 11 -1.54 0.69 6.38
N ASP A 12 -1.08 1.30 5.30
CA ASP A 12 0.34 1.41 5.01
C ASP A 12 0.88 2.71 5.61
N HIS A 13 1.82 2.57 6.55
CA HIS A 13 2.57 3.69 7.13
C HIS A 13 3.88 3.86 6.35
N VAL A 14 4.04 5.00 5.67
CA VAL A 14 5.21 5.27 4.82
C VAL A 14 6.02 6.41 5.43
N TYR A 15 7.29 6.13 5.72
CA TYR A 15 8.25 7.09 6.25
C TYR A 15 9.32 7.36 5.19
N ALA A 16 9.54 8.64 4.87
CA ALA A 16 10.65 9.05 4.03
C ALA A 16 11.91 9.25 4.89
N VAL A 17 12.95 8.49 4.59
CA VAL A 17 14.24 8.50 5.29
C VAL A 17 15.38 8.55 4.28
N ASP A 18 16.54 9.04 4.71
CA ASP A 18 17.71 9.18 3.83
C ASP A 18 18.24 7.82 3.33
N HIS A 19 18.24 6.81 4.22
CA HIS A 19 18.62 5.43 3.91
C HIS A 19 17.81 4.43 4.74
N PHE A 20 17.87 3.16 4.36
CA PHE A 20 17.34 2.08 5.20
C PHE A 20 18.17 1.94 6.47
N VAL A 21 17.51 2.01 7.61
CA VAL A 21 18.14 1.89 8.93
C VAL A 21 18.93 0.59 9.06
N ARG A 22 20.08 0.68 9.71
CA ARG A 22 20.90 -0.47 10.11
C ARG A 22 20.46 -1.01 11.47
N PRO A 23 20.80 -2.27 11.83
CA PRO A 23 20.51 -2.79 13.16
C PRO A 23 21.05 -1.88 14.28
N GLY A 24 20.18 -1.47 15.20
CA GLY A 24 20.51 -0.59 16.33
C GLY A 24 20.50 0.90 16.02
N GLU A 25 20.32 1.30 14.76
CA GLU A 25 20.26 2.71 14.37
C GLU A 25 18.84 3.28 14.60
N THR A 26 18.77 4.56 14.96
CA THR A 26 17.51 5.34 14.99
C THR A 26 17.74 6.67 14.26
N ILE A 27 16.85 6.98 13.31
CA ILE A 27 16.91 8.22 12.52
C ILE A 27 15.55 8.91 12.51
N ALA A 28 15.54 10.23 12.30
CA ALA A 28 14.32 10.99 12.10
C ALA A 28 13.83 10.85 10.64
N SER A 29 12.51 10.71 10.46
CA SER A 29 11.91 10.78 9.12
C SER A 29 11.77 12.23 8.65
N SER A 30 11.98 12.47 7.36
CA SER A 30 11.70 13.77 6.72
C SER A 30 10.22 13.97 6.41
N ALA A 31 9.47 12.88 6.23
CA ALA A 31 8.03 12.90 6.03
C ALA A 31 7.36 11.60 6.52
N TYR A 32 6.09 11.70 6.87
CA TYR A 32 5.23 10.57 7.24
C TYR A 32 3.89 10.70 6.51
N GLN A 33 3.44 9.60 5.90
CA GLN A 33 2.17 9.50 5.19
C GLN A 33 1.47 8.19 5.51
N VAL A 34 0.14 8.21 5.43
CA VAL A 34 -0.73 7.04 5.63
C VAL A 34 -1.53 6.79 4.37
N PHE A 35 -1.53 5.55 3.91
CA PHE A 35 -2.25 5.13 2.73
C PHE A 35 -3.11 3.90 3.00
N ALA A 36 -4.19 3.76 2.24
CA ALA A 36 -4.86 2.46 2.10
C ALA A 36 -3.97 1.57 1.21
N GLY A 37 -3.65 0.38 1.71
CA GLY A 37 -2.75 -0.54 1.04
C GLY A 37 -3.18 -2.00 1.19
N GLY A 38 -2.22 -2.90 1.04
CA GLY A 38 -2.48 -4.34 0.94
C GLY A 38 -2.69 -4.79 -0.50
N LYS A 39 -2.20 -5.99 -0.81
CA LYS A 39 -2.16 -6.49 -2.20
C LYS A 39 -3.55 -6.69 -2.78
N GLY A 40 -4.49 -7.20 -1.98
CA GLY A 40 -5.88 -7.37 -2.41
C GLY A 40 -6.51 -6.04 -2.77
N PHE A 41 -6.43 -5.06 -1.87
CA PHE A 41 -6.92 -3.71 -2.12
C PHE A 41 -6.28 -3.07 -3.36
N ASN A 42 -4.95 -3.10 -3.46
CA ASN A 42 -4.23 -2.49 -4.58
C ASN A 42 -4.61 -3.13 -5.93
N GLN A 43 -4.77 -4.45 -5.98
CA GLN A 43 -5.25 -5.15 -7.17
C GLN A 43 -6.70 -4.77 -7.51
N THR A 44 -7.59 -4.68 -6.51
CA THR A 44 -8.98 -4.25 -6.70
C THR A 44 -9.06 -2.85 -7.32
N VAL A 45 -8.29 -1.90 -6.77
CA VAL A 45 -8.24 -0.52 -7.28
C VAL A 45 -7.68 -0.48 -8.70
N ALA A 46 -6.62 -1.25 -9.00
CA ALA A 46 -6.04 -1.32 -10.34
C ALA A 46 -7.04 -1.86 -11.37
N LEU A 47 -7.76 -2.94 -11.05
CA LEU A 47 -8.80 -3.52 -11.90
C LEU A 47 -9.95 -2.54 -12.15
N ALA A 48 -10.44 -1.88 -11.09
CA ALA A 48 -11.50 -0.90 -11.21
C ALA A 48 -11.07 0.28 -12.11
N ARG A 49 -9.84 0.78 -11.95
CA ARG A 49 -9.27 1.85 -12.80
C ARG A 49 -9.09 1.43 -14.26
N ALA A 50 -8.86 0.14 -14.51
CA ALA A 50 -8.79 -0.43 -15.85
C ALA A 50 -10.19 -0.67 -16.49
N GLY A 51 -11.28 -0.32 -15.80
CA GLY A 51 -12.66 -0.44 -16.31
C GLY A 51 -13.34 -1.77 -16.01
N ALA A 52 -12.72 -2.65 -15.21
CA ALA A 52 -13.38 -3.89 -14.79
C ALA A 52 -14.42 -3.61 -13.70
N THR A 53 -15.54 -4.34 -13.74
CA THR A 53 -16.47 -4.38 -12.60
C THR A 53 -15.93 -5.37 -11.57
N VAL A 54 -15.53 -4.87 -10.39
CA VAL A 54 -14.94 -5.68 -9.31
C VAL A 54 -15.95 -5.86 -8.17
N ALA A 55 -15.95 -7.04 -7.54
CA ALA A 55 -16.63 -7.36 -6.29
C ALA A 55 -15.60 -7.78 -5.24
#